data_AF-A0A8S4RS05-F1
#
_entry.id   AF-A0A8S4RS05-F1
#
_cell.length_a   1.000
_cell.length_b   1.000
_cell.length_c   1.000
_cell.angle_alpha   90.00
_cell.angle_beta   90.00
_cell.angle_gamma   90.00
#
_symmetry.space_group_name_H-M   'P 1'
#
loop_
_entity.id
_entity.type
_entity.pdbx_description
1 polymer ?
#
loop_
_entity_poly.entity_id
_entity_poly.type
_entity_poly.pdbx_seq_one_letter_code
_entity_poly.pdbx_strand_id
1 'polypeptide(L)'
;MHNRELSNLRTNFETESPMHMEVIECDKGLTPLSLASTEWQKPFVLSTSDRETVWKVKELHGRFFKALHEPHVDKKASLQWLRFGDLFGETEGFVCEI
;
A
#
# COMPACT_ATOMS: atom_id res chain seq x y z
N MET A 1 -3.05 -4.17 8.21
CA MET A 1 -4.15 -4.60 7.33
C MET A 1 -4.33 -3.55 6.24
N HIS A 2 -4.16 -3.89 4.98
CA HIS A 2 -4.38 -2.96 3.86
C HIS A 2 -5.89 -2.69 3.68
N ASN A 3 -6.26 -1.47 3.28
CA ASN A 3 -7.66 -1.07 3.04
C ASN A 3 -8.45 -2.03 2.14
N ARG A 4 -7.76 -2.66 1.19
CA ARG A 4 -8.33 -3.71 0.32
C ARG A 4 -8.71 -4.97 1.10
N GLU A 5 -7.82 -5.44 1.99
CA GLU A 5 -8.07 -6.61 2.83
C GLU A 5 -9.25 -6.36 3.77
N LEU A 6 -9.31 -5.18 4.40
CA LEU A 6 -10.42 -4.76 5.25
C LEU A 6 -11.75 -4.75 4.49
N SER A 7 -11.77 -4.18 3.29
CA SER A 7 -12.97 -4.13 2.46
C SER A 7 -13.44 -5.54 2.07
N ASN A 8 -12.52 -6.37 1.61
CA ASN A 8 -12.84 -7.74 1.18
C ASN A 8 -13.33 -8.59 2.35
N LEU A 9 -12.69 -8.47 3.51
CA LEU A 9 -13.05 -9.23 4.69
C LEU A 9 -14.43 -8.81 5.21
N ARG A 10 -14.75 -7.51 5.23
CA ARG A 10 -16.08 -7.04 5.60
C ARG A 10 -17.16 -7.60 4.65
N THR A 11 -16.95 -7.54 3.35
CA THR A 11 -17.87 -8.14 2.36
C THR A 11 -18.03 -9.65 2.54
N ASN A 12 -17.00 -10.36 3.01
CA ASN A 12 -17.12 -11.78 3.31
C ASN A 12 -18.09 -12.05 4.47
N PHE A 13 -18.08 -11.22 5.52
CA PHE A 13 -19.01 -11.34 6.64
C PHE A 13 -20.45 -10.95 6.30
N GLU A 14 -20.67 -10.14 5.25
CA GLU A 14 -22.02 -9.81 4.76
C GLU A 14 -22.75 -11.02 4.13
N THR A 15 -22.07 -12.17 3.97
CA THR A 15 -22.72 -13.41 3.51
C THR A 15 -23.65 -13.99 4.59
N GLU A 16 -24.85 -14.41 4.18
CA GLU A 16 -25.93 -14.87 5.08
C GLU A 16 -25.64 -16.26 5.67
N SER A 17 -24.77 -16.30 6.68
CA SER A 17 -24.61 -17.43 7.60
C SER A 17 -25.05 -17.01 9.00
N PRO A 18 -25.77 -17.87 9.76
CA PRO A 18 -26.13 -17.57 11.16
C PRO A 18 -24.94 -17.15 12.01
N MET A 19 -23.79 -17.80 11.81
CA MET A 19 -22.56 -17.47 12.53
C MET A 19 -22.01 -16.09 12.17
N HIS A 20 -22.13 -15.67 10.90
CA HIS A 20 -21.69 -14.33 10.49
C HIS A 20 -22.55 -13.24 11.12
N MET A 21 -23.86 -13.44 11.25
CA MET A 21 -24.75 -12.49 11.91
C MET A 21 -24.38 -12.30 13.39
N GLU A 22 -24.14 -13.39 14.13
CA GLU A 22 -23.68 -13.30 15.53
C GLU A 22 -22.35 -12.55 15.66
N VAL A 23 -21.40 -12.83 14.75
CA VAL A 23 -20.11 -12.13 14.71
C VAL A 23 -20.27 -10.64 14.40
N ILE A 24 -21.14 -10.29 13.45
CA ILE A 24 -21.44 -8.90 13.10
C ILE A 24 -22.00 -8.16 14.31
N GLU A 25 -22.99 -8.72 15.00
CA GLU A 25 -23.62 -8.10 16.18
C GLU A 25 -22.66 -7.96 17.38
N CYS A 26 -21.71 -8.87 17.49
CA CYS A 26 -20.70 -8.86 18.55
C CYS A 26 -19.65 -7.77 18.34
N ASP A 27 -19.24 -7.50 17.10
CA ASP A 27 -18.18 -6.54 16.77
C ASP A 27 -18.68 -5.08 16.78
N LYS A 28 -18.87 -4.56 17.99
CA LYS A 28 -19.25 -3.17 18.30
C LYS A 28 -18.05 -2.22 18.27
N GLY A 29 -17.25 -2.31 17.21
CA GLY A 29 -16.01 -1.53 17.05
C GLY A 29 -14.83 -2.04 17.87
N LEU A 30 -14.86 -3.32 18.25
CA LEU A 30 -13.74 -3.97 18.93
C LEU A 30 -12.61 -4.33 17.95
N THR A 31 -12.96 -4.49 16.67
CA THR A 31 -12.00 -4.71 15.59
C THR A 31 -11.99 -3.55 14.59
N PRO A 32 -10.92 -3.41 13.78
CA PRO A 32 -10.91 -2.45 12.67
C PRO A 32 -11.99 -2.68 11.61
N LEU A 33 -12.63 -3.86 11.57
CA LEU A 33 -13.75 -4.12 10.68
C LEU A 33 -15.00 -3.37 11.13
N SER A 34 -15.21 -3.23 12.45
CA SER A 34 -16.34 -2.56 13.07
C SER A 34 -17.67 -2.97 12.44
N LEU A 35 -17.92 -4.29 12.40
CA LEU A 35 -18.98 -4.90 11.60
C LEU A 35 -20.38 -4.40 11.97
N ALA A 36 -20.67 -4.20 13.26
CA ALA A 36 -21.96 -3.67 13.72
C ALA A 36 -22.18 -2.19 13.40
N SER A 37 -21.15 -1.45 12.98
CA SER A 37 -21.25 -0.02 12.73
C SER A 37 -22.01 0.28 11.45
N THR A 38 -23.08 1.08 11.58
CA THR A 38 -23.83 1.66 10.46
C THR A 38 -23.13 2.86 9.82
N GLU A 39 -22.15 3.45 10.50
CA GLU A 39 -21.35 4.58 10.01
C GLU A 39 -20.11 4.13 9.24
N TRP A 40 -19.97 2.83 8.96
CA TRP A 40 -18.80 2.32 8.26
C TRP A 40 -18.69 2.89 6.85
N GLN A 41 -17.54 3.49 6.55
CA GLN A 41 -17.20 3.97 5.23
C GLN A 41 -16.14 3.07 4.60
N LYS A 42 -16.40 2.64 3.37
CA LYS A 42 -15.45 1.84 2.62
C LYS A 42 -14.14 2.63 2.45
N PRO A 43 -13.01 2.11 2.94
CA PRO A 43 -11.75 2.85 2.88
C PRO A 43 -11.30 2.95 1.42
N PHE A 44 -10.76 4.12 1.06
CA PHE A 44 -10.20 4.32 -0.27
C PHE A 44 -8.97 3.43 -0.47
N VAL A 45 -8.94 2.70 -1.59
CA VAL A 45 -7.83 1.82 -1.96
C VAL A 45 -7.10 2.48 -3.12
N LEU A 46 -5.92 3.03 -2.83
CA LEU A 46 -5.02 3.58 -3.85
C LEU A 46 -4.52 2.44 -4.76
N SER A 47 -4.52 2.70 -6.07
CA SER A 47 -3.82 1.82 -7.01
C SER A 47 -2.31 1.88 -6.79
N THR A 48 -1.57 0.97 -7.43
CA THR A 48 -0.10 1.01 -7.40
C THR A 48 0.45 2.31 -7.98
N SER A 49 -0.12 2.82 -9.07
CA SER A 49 0.32 4.09 -9.67
C SER A 49 -0.01 5.31 -8.79
N ASP A 50 -1.15 5.30 -8.10
CA ASP A 50 -1.49 6.36 -7.14
C ASP A 50 -0.50 6.37 -5.97
N ARG A 51 -0.17 5.18 -5.44
CA ARG A 51 0.83 5.03 -4.38
C ARG A 51 2.19 5.51 -4.82
N GLU A 52 2.58 5.20 -6.05
CA GLU A 52 3.84 5.65 -6.66
C GLU A 52 3.87 7.19 -6.79
N THR A 53 2.78 7.78 -7.27
CA THR A 53 2.65 9.24 -7.40
C THR A 53 2.78 9.93 -6.04
N VAL A 54 2.10 9.42 -5.01
CA VAL A 54 2.21 9.91 -3.63
C VAL A 54 3.62 9.73 -3.09
N TRP A 55 4.27 8.59 -3.37
CA TRP A 55 5.63 8.31 -2.91
C TRP A 55 6.66 9.27 -3.51
N LYS A 56 6.56 9.57 -4.81
CA LYS A 56 7.44 10.49 -5.55
C LYS A 56 7.45 11.91 -5.00
N VAL A 57 6.33 12.37 -4.45
CA VAL A 57 6.22 13.75 -3.93
C VAL A 57 6.69 13.90 -2.47
N LYS A 58 6.82 12.79 -1.72
CA LYS A 58 7.25 12.84 -0.31
C LYS A 58 8.67 13.35 -0.17
N GLU A 59 8.91 14.15 0.86
CA GLU A 59 10.22 14.78 1.11
C GLU A 59 11.36 13.79 1.39
N LEU A 60 11.09 12.69 2.09
CA LEU A 60 12.09 11.66 2.36
C LEU A 60 12.18 10.64 1.23
N HIS A 61 11.04 10.02 0.91
CA HIS A 61 10.97 8.90 -0.03
C HIS A 61 11.14 9.33 -1.49
N GLY A 62 10.54 10.46 -1.87
CA GLY A 62 10.66 11.03 -3.20
C GLY A 62 11.97 11.76 -3.45
N ARG A 63 12.83 11.94 -2.43
CA ARG A 63 14.09 12.70 -2.57
C ARG A 63 14.99 12.16 -3.67
N PHE A 64 15.22 10.84 -3.67
CA PHE A 64 16.05 10.20 -4.68
C PHE A 64 15.41 10.31 -6.06
N PHE A 65 14.09 10.08 -6.16
CA PHE A 65 13.36 10.25 -7.41
C PHE A 65 13.50 11.67 -7.97
N LYS A 66 13.31 12.70 -7.13
CA LYS A 66 13.46 14.12 -7.50
C LYS A 66 14.88 14.40 -7.98
N ALA A 67 15.90 14.05 -7.20
CA ALA A 67 17.30 14.27 -7.54
C ALA A 67 17.70 13.58 -8.85
N LEU A 68 17.23 12.34 -9.06
CA LEU A 68 17.48 11.59 -10.29
C LEU A 68 16.81 12.23 -11.52
N HIS A 69 15.73 12.99 -11.33
CA HIS A 69 14.97 13.63 -12.41
C HIS A 69 15.38 15.10 -12.65
N GLU A 70 16.43 15.59 -12.00
CA GLU A 70 16.93 16.95 -12.22
C GLU A 70 17.56 17.10 -13.62
N PRO A 71 17.44 18.26 -14.29
CA PRO A 71 17.84 18.43 -15.69
C PRO A 71 19.32 18.16 -15.98
N HIS A 72 20.18 18.29 -14.98
CA HIS A 72 21.63 18.17 -15.10
C HIS A 72 22.14 16.78 -14.67
N VAL A 73 21.26 15.87 -14.26
CA VAL A 73 21.62 14.55 -13.77
C VAL A 73 21.51 13.53 -14.89
N ASP A 74 22.63 12.85 -15.21
CA ASP A 74 22.62 11.70 -16.09
C ASP A 74 22.04 10.49 -15.34
N LYS A 75 20.78 10.18 -15.62
CA LYS A 75 20.08 9.02 -15.03
C LYS A 75 20.79 7.70 -15.30
N LYS A 76 21.33 7.52 -16.50
CA LYS A 76 21.93 6.25 -16.91
C LYS A 76 23.23 5.99 -16.15
N ALA A 77 24.08 7.01 -16.02
CA ALA A 77 25.27 6.94 -15.19
C ALA A 77 24.92 6.76 -13.70
N SER A 78 23.92 7.49 -13.21
CA SER A 78 23.52 7.48 -11.79
C SER A 78 22.90 6.15 -11.34
N LEU A 79 22.26 5.40 -12.25
CA LEU A 79 21.71 4.07 -11.99
C LEU A 79 22.66 2.93 -12.38
N GLN A 80 23.84 3.26 -12.92
CA GLN A 80 24.74 2.25 -13.46
C GLN A 80 25.14 1.22 -12.39
N TRP A 81 25.42 1.67 -11.17
CA TRP A 81 25.81 0.81 -10.04
C TRP A 81 24.78 -0.27 -9.68
N LEU A 82 23.48 -0.05 -9.92
CA LEU A 82 22.43 -1.07 -9.72
C LEU A 82 22.61 -2.29 -10.62
N ARG A 83 23.32 -2.14 -11.74
CA ARG A 83 23.54 -3.20 -12.73
C ARG A 83 24.87 -3.95 -12.57
N PHE A 84 25.80 -3.39 -11.77
CA PHE A 84 27.16 -3.91 -11.63
C PHE A 84 27.48 -4.47 -10.25
N GLY A 85 26.50 -4.52 -9.34
CA GLY A 85 26.69 -5.11 -8.01
C GLY A 85 26.17 -6.54 -7.95
N ASP A 86 26.96 -7.43 -7.32
CA ASP A 86 26.47 -8.62 -6.63
C ASP A 86 25.57 -8.21 -5.45
N LEU A 87 24.50 -7.46 -5.73
CA LEU A 87 23.53 -7.00 -4.75
C LEU A 87 22.74 -8.22 -4.30
N PHE A 88 23.08 -8.72 -3.11
CA PHE A 88 22.29 -9.71 -2.40
C PHE A 88 20.86 -9.21 -2.29
N GLY A 89 19.95 -9.85 -3.02
CA GLY A 89 18.58 -9.38 -3.18
C GLY A 89 17.74 -9.42 -1.90
N GLU A 90 18.32 -9.86 -0.79
CA GLU A 90 17.66 -9.95 0.51
C GLU A 90 17.79 -8.67 1.35
N THR A 91 18.79 -7.80 1.12
CA THR A 91 19.10 -6.72 2.07
C THR A 91 18.66 -5.30 1.67
N GLU A 92 18.48 -4.95 0.40
CA GLU A 92 18.09 -3.57 0.06
C GLU A 92 17.11 -3.48 -1.13
N GLY A 93 15.82 -3.40 -0.80
CA GLY A 93 14.82 -2.55 -1.46
C GLY A 93 14.77 -2.51 -3.00
N PHE A 94 14.23 -3.53 -3.64
CA PHE A 94 13.79 -3.43 -5.04
C PHE A 94 12.47 -2.63 -5.16
N VAL A 95 12.58 -1.34 -5.44
CA VAL A 95 11.49 -0.47 -5.96
C VAL A 95 12.00 0.40 -7.12
N CYS A 96 13.00 -0.05 -7.87
CA CYS A 96 13.52 0.70 -9.03
C CYS A 96 13.67 -0.19 -10.27
N GLU A 97 12.60 -0.91 -10.63
CA GLU A 97 12.37 -1.34 -12.01
C GLU A 97 10.86 -1.56 -12.24
N ILE A 98 10.14 -0.45 -12.48
CA ILE A 98 8.83 -0.42 -13.16
C ILE A 98 8.88 0.77 -14.13
#